data_AF-A0A534WG09-F1
#
_entry.id   AF-A0A534WG09-F1
#
_cell.length_a   1.000
_cell.length_b   1.000
_cell.length_c   1.000
_cell.angle_alpha   90.00
_cell.angle_beta   90.00
_cell.angle_gamma   90.00
#
_symmetry.space_group_name_H-M   'P 1'
#
loop_
_entity.id
_entity.type
_entity.pdbx_description
1 polymer ?
#
loop_
_entity_poly.entity_id
_entity_poly.type
_entity_poly.pdbx_seq_one_letter_code
_entity_poly.pdbx_strand_id
1 'polypeptide(L)'
;MIQLLRLLAGTIMLRPYVFVFLAVYLVAAVTKMGWPKTVAFTFLAWAIAYAAEFTSTRIGFPFGLYVYVDTTRDRELWLANVPFFDSLSFSFLCYLGYAVAILLYAPLVCVRRDFQVADTRAIRTSRRVLLTGAFLTALLDLVIDPLTVRGDRW
;
A
#
# COMPACT_ATOMS: atom_id res chain seq x y z
N MET A 1 9.23 7.18 24.41
CA MET A 1 9.23 5.71 24.14
C MET A 1 7.89 5.05 24.50
N ILE A 2 7.37 5.21 25.72
CA ILE A 2 6.09 4.58 26.17
C ILE A 2 4.88 5.05 25.35
N GLN A 3 4.78 6.34 25.02
CA GLN A 3 3.68 6.88 24.21
C GLN A 3 3.69 6.35 22.77
N LEU A 4 4.86 6.23 22.15
CA LEU A 4 5.01 5.64 20.82
C LEU A 4 4.53 4.19 20.80
N LEU A 5 4.95 3.38 21.80
CA LEU A 5 4.49 2.00 21.94
C LEU A 5 2.98 1.90 22.14
N ARG A 6 2.39 2.83 22.92
CA ARG A 6 0.93 2.90 23.12
C ARG A 6 0.16 3.21 21.83
N LEU A 7 0.65 4.16 21.02
CA LEU A 7 0.03 4.50 19.73
C LEU A 7 0.17 3.38 18.70
N LEU A 8 1.32 2.70 18.66
CA LEU A 8 1.51 1.53 17.82
C LEU A 8 0.57 0.39 18.23
N ALA A 9 0.46 0.10 19.53
CA ALA A 9 -0.46 -0.91 20.04
C ALA A 9 -1.93 -0.54 19.75
N GLY A 10 -2.30 0.74 19.90
CA GLY A 10 -3.62 1.25 19.55
C GLY A 10 -3.92 1.06 18.06
N THR A 11 -2.96 1.34 17.19
CA THR A 11 -3.11 1.14 15.74
C THR A 11 -3.28 -0.34 15.38
N ILE A 12 -2.53 -1.24 16.01
CA ILE A 12 -2.67 -2.70 15.80
C ILE A 12 -4.07 -3.18 16.19
N MET A 13 -4.61 -2.68 17.31
CA MET A 13 -5.95 -3.06 17.78
C MET A 13 -7.06 -2.48 16.92
N LEU A 14 -6.89 -1.26 16.40
CA LEU A 14 -7.89 -0.59 15.56
C LEU A 14 -7.88 -1.09 14.11
N ARG A 15 -6.72 -1.51 13.60
CA ARG A 15 -6.54 -1.87 12.19
C ARG A 15 -5.72 -3.15 12.00
N PRO A 16 -6.15 -4.29 12.57
CA PRO A 16 -5.39 -5.54 12.49
C PRO A 16 -5.17 -5.99 11.03
N TYR A 17 -6.12 -5.71 10.14
CA TYR A 17 -6.05 -6.04 8.72
C TYR A 17 -4.86 -5.38 8.01
N VAL A 18 -4.51 -4.13 8.34
CA VAL A 18 -3.36 -3.43 7.71
C VAL A 18 -2.06 -4.16 7.98
N PHE A 19 -1.88 -4.67 9.20
CA PHE A 19 -0.67 -5.41 9.57
C PHE A 19 -0.60 -6.78 8.90
N VAL A 20 -1.75 -7.45 8.70
CA VAL A 20 -1.80 -8.69 7.92
C VAL A 20 -1.39 -8.43 6.48
N PHE A 21 -1.95 -7.41 5.83
CA PHE A 21 -1.58 -7.06 4.45
C PHE A 21 -0.11 -6.63 4.33
N LEU A 22 0.38 -5.83 5.29
CA LEU A 22 1.78 -5.42 5.36
C LEU A 22 2.70 -6.64 5.49
N ALA A 23 2.37 -7.60 6.35
CA ALA A 23 3.17 -8.81 6.53
C ALA A 23 3.21 -9.67 5.25
N VAL A 24 2.05 -9.90 4.63
CA VAL A 24 1.96 -10.63 3.35
C VAL A 24 2.77 -9.95 2.26
N TYR A 25 2.63 -8.62 2.14
CA TYR A 25 3.43 -7.81 1.23
C TYR A 25 4.92 -7.96 1.48
N LEU A 26 5.39 -7.79 2.72
CA LEU A 26 6.80 -7.85 3.05
C LEU A 26 7.38 -9.23 2.71
N VAL A 27 6.68 -10.30 3.05
CA VAL A 27 7.11 -11.68 2.71
C VAL A 27 7.20 -11.84 1.18
N ALA A 28 6.17 -11.44 0.44
CA ALA A 28 6.16 -11.56 -1.03
C ALA A 28 7.24 -10.68 -1.70
N ALA A 29 7.40 -9.43 -1.25
CA ALA A 29 8.34 -8.49 -1.82
C ALA A 29 9.79 -8.90 -1.50
N VAL A 30 10.09 -9.27 -0.25
CA VAL A 30 11.44 -9.71 0.13
C VAL A 30 11.84 -10.98 -0.64
N THR A 31 10.94 -11.95 -0.77
CA THR A 31 11.22 -13.19 -1.52
C THR A 31 11.43 -12.96 -3.02
N LYS A 32 10.75 -11.97 -3.62
CA LYS A 32 10.84 -11.67 -5.07
C LYS A 32 11.92 -10.66 -5.45
N MET A 33 12.15 -9.65 -4.62
CA MET A 33 13.01 -8.49 -4.94
C MET A 33 14.26 -8.41 -4.05
N GLY A 34 14.27 -9.10 -2.92
CA GLY A 34 15.30 -9.00 -1.89
C GLY A 34 15.06 -7.81 -0.96
N TRP A 35 15.56 -7.94 0.28
CA TRP A 35 15.32 -6.97 1.35
C TRP A 35 15.70 -5.51 1.01
N PRO A 36 16.83 -5.20 0.33
CA PRO A 36 17.22 -3.80 0.12
C PRO A 36 16.24 -3.08 -0.81
N LYS A 37 15.78 -3.80 -1.84
CA LYS A 37 14.82 -3.26 -2.81
C LYS A 37 13.43 -3.12 -2.19
N THR A 38 13.02 -4.06 -1.35
CA THR A 38 11.75 -3.96 -0.61
C THR A 38 11.74 -2.75 0.30
N VAL A 39 12.81 -2.52 1.08
CA VAL A 39 12.90 -1.35 1.96
C VAL A 39 12.88 -0.06 1.15
N ALA A 40 13.70 0.04 0.10
CA ALA A 40 13.74 1.22 -0.75
C ALA A 40 12.38 1.50 -1.42
N PHE A 41 11.71 0.47 -1.94
CA PHE A 41 10.38 0.60 -2.54
C PHE A 41 9.33 1.02 -1.51
N THR A 42 9.32 0.38 -0.34
CA THR A 42 8.36 0.70 0.74
C THR A 42 8.51 2.15 1.14
N PHE A 43 9.75 2.59 1.37
CA PHE A 43 10.04 3.96 1.77
C PHE A 43 9.65 4.97 0.69
N LEU A 44 9.98 4.71 -0.57
CA LEU A 44 9.67 5.63 -1.66
C LEU A 44 8.16 5.73 -1.91
N ALA A 45 7.45 4.59 -1.93
CA ALA A 45 6.00 4.57 -2.08
C ALA A 45 5.32 5.29 -0.92
N TRP A 46 5.73 5.02 0.32
CA TRP A 46 5.25 5.72 1.51
C TRP A 46 5.52 7.23 1.44
N ALA A 47 6.73 7.64 1.07
CA ALA A 47 7.09 9.06 1.02
C ALA A 47 6.28 9.83 -0.04
N ILE A 48 6.06 9.22 -1.22
CA ILE A 48 5.23 9.80 -2.28
C ILE A 48 3.77 9.89 -1.83
N ALA A 49 3.22 8.81 -1.27
CA ALA A 49 1.84 8.79 -0.76
C ALA A 49 1.66 9.82 0.36
N TYR A 50 2.57 9.85 1.33
CA TYR A 50 2.55 10.83 2.41
C TYR A 50 2.63 12.27 1.87
N ALA A 51 3.48 12.54 0.88
CA ALA A 51 3.54 13.86 0.26
C ALA A 51 2.20 14.23 -0.41
N ALA A 52 1.59 13.29 -1.14
CA ALA A 52 0.28 13.48 -1.79
C ALA A 52 -0.84 13.74 -0.76
N GLU A 53 -0.88 12.96 0.33
CA GLU A 53 -1.79 13.15 1.45
C GLU A 53 -1.60 14.52 2.12
N PHE A 54 -0.34 14.87 2.39
CA PHE A 54 0.04 16.11 3.05
C PHE A 54 -0.33 17.34 2.21
N THR A 55 -0.16 17.26 0.88
CA THR A 55 -0.56 18.34 -0.03
C THR A 55 -2.07 18.36 -0.24
N SER A 56 -2.75 17.22 -0.28
CA SER A 56 -4.21 17.15 -0.48
C SER A 56 -4.97 17.76 0.70
N THR A 57 -4.52 17.47 1.92
CA THR A 57 -5.08 18.06 3.15
C THR A 57 -4.87 19.58 3.30
N ARG A 58 -4.06 20.21 2.44
CA ARG A 58 -3.75 21.65 2.51
C ARG A 58 -4.18 22.44 1.28
N ILE A 59 -3.85 21.91 0.11
CA ILE A 59 -4.01 22.57 -1.20
C ILE A 59 -5.04 21.83 -2.07
N GLY A 60 -5.40 20.59 -1.70
CA GLY A 60 -6.40 19.81 -2.43
C GLY A 60 -5.87 19.01 -3.61
N PHE A 61 -4.56 18.87 -3.74
CA PHE A 61 -3.93 18.13 -4.83
C PHE A 61 -2.99 17.05 -4.25
N PRO A 62 -2.96 15.81 -4.80
CA PRO A 62 -3.67 15.34 -6.00
C PRO A 62 -5.09 14.79 -5.78
N PHE A 63 -5.50 14.47 -4.55
CA PHE A 63 -6.73 13.70 -4.29
C PHE A 63 -8.00 14.55 -4.04
N GLY A 64 -7.89 15.89 -4.10
CA GLY A 64 -8.95 16.80 -3.67
C GLY A 64 -8.75 17.28 -2.23
N LEU A 65 -9.58 18.24 -1.81
CA LEU A 65 -9.59 18.73 -0.43
C LEU A 65 -10.42 17.79 0.45
N TYR A 66 -9.79 17.23 1.48
CA TYR A 66 -10.46 16.48 2.54
C TYR A 66 -9.76 16.69 3.87
N VAL A 67 -10.46 16.31 4.94
CA VAL A 67 -9.97 16.41 6.31
C VAL A 67 -10.14 15.06 6.98
N TYR A 68 -9.06 14.57 7.59
CA TYR A 68 -9.12 13.37 8.41
C TYR A 68 -9.91 13.63 9.69
N VAL A 69 -10.73 12.65 10.10
CA VAL A 69 -11.49 12.73 11.35
C VAL A 69 -10.52 12.56 12.53
N ASP A 70 -10.40 13.59 13.38
CA ASP A 70 -9.45 13.62 14.50
C ASP A 70 -9.81 12.69 15.68
N THR A 71 -10.88 11.90 15.59
CA THR A 71 -11.38 11.05 16.69
C THR A 71 -10.39 9.97 17.15
N THR A 72 -9.44 9.54 16.29
CA THR A 72 -8.43 8.52 16.63
C THR A 72 -7.03 9.10 16.83
N ARG A 73 -6.88 10.43 16.89
CA ARG A 73 -5.58 11.11 16.95
C ARG A 73 -4.72 10.72 18.15
N ASP A 74 -5.34 10.44 19.29
CA ASP A 74 -4.66 10.00 20.52
C ASP A 74 -4.46 8.47 20.61
N ARG A 75 -4.93 7.73 19.60
CA ARG A 75 -4.93 6.26 19.59
C ARG A 75 -4.08 5.66 18.46
N GLU A 76 -3.74 6.45 17.46
CA GLU A 76 -2.99 6.02 16.27
C GLU A 76 -1.76 6.89 16.03
N LEU A 77 -0.83 6.43 15.20
CA LEU A 77 0.33 7.23 14.82
C LEU A 77 -0.04 8.23 13.71
N TRP A 78 0.21 9.51 13.94
CA TRP A 78 -0.05 10.60 12.98
C TRP A 78 1.22 11.37 12.67
N LEU A 79 1.34 11.84 11.43
CA LEU A 79 2.40 12.71 10.95
C LEU A 79 1.77 13.95 10.30
N ALA A 80 1.91 15.11 10.95
CA ALA A 80 1.46 16.42 10.45
C ALA A 80 0.02 16.48 9.88
N ASN A 81 -0.93 15.84 10.59
CA ASN A 81 -2.37 15.68 10.27
C ASN A 81 -2.73 14.54 9.29
N VAL A 82 -1.77 13.69 8.94
CA VAL A 82 -2.01 12.50 8.12
C VAL A 82 -1.78 11.25 8.99
N PRO A 83 -2.72 10.28 9.03
CA PRO A 83 -2.46 8.99 9.67
C PRO A 83 -1.28 8.28 9.00
N PHE A 84 -0.32 7.82 9.79
CA PHE A 84 0.90 7.21 9.24
C PHE A 84 0.61 5.94 8.43
N PHE A 85 -0.29 5.09 8.94
CA PHE A 85 -0.62 3.81 8.33
C PHE A 85 -1.47 3.93 7.06
N ASP A 86 -2.14 5.06 6.89
CA ASP A 86 -2.89 5.37 5.68
C ASP A 86 -1.93 5.51 4.49
N SER A 87 -1.02 6.49 4.56
CA SER A 87 0.06 6.64 3.56
C SER A 87 0.98 5.42 3.42
N LEU A 88 1.19 4.63 4.49
CA LEU A 88 1.97 3.39 4.40
C LEU A 88 1.25 2.33 3.56
N SER A 89 -0.07 2.31 3.55
CA SER A 89 -0.86 1.29 2.85
C SER A 89 -0.66 1.30 1.34
N PHE A 90 -0.41 2.49 0.78
CA PHE A 90 -0.04 2.65 -0.62
C PHE A 90 1.17 1.80 -1.03
N SER A 91 2.12 1.51 -0.14
CA SER A 91 3.27 0.66 -0.47
C SER A 91 2.84 -0.76 -0.88
N PHE A 92 1.99 -1.41 -0.09
CA PHE A 92 1.52 -2.76 -0.41
C PHE A 92 0.43 -2.78 -1.47
N LEU A 93 -0.38 -1.71 -1.60
CA LEU A 93 -1.33 -1.57 -2.72
C LEU A 93 -0.60 -1.40 -4.05
N CYS A 94 0.42 -0.54 -4.12
CA CYS A 94 1.27 -0.38 -5.30
C CYS A 94 1.92 -1.71 -5.69
N TYR A 95 2.47 -2.43 -4.71
CA TYR A 95 3.07 -3.74 -4.96
C TYR A 95 2.04 -4.75 -5.46
N LEU A 96 0.84 -4.79 -4.87
CA LEU A 96 -0.22 -5.68 -5.28
C LEU A 96 -0.66 -5.39 -6.72
N GLY A 97 -0.93 -4.12 -7.06
CA GLY A 97 -1.27 -3.72 -8.43
C GLY A 97 -0.18 -4.10 -9.43
N TYR A 98 1.09 -3.87 -9.07
CA TYR A 98 2.23 -4.29 -9.88
C TYR A 98 2.36 -5.82 -10.03
N ALA A 99 2.17 -6.57 -8.95
CA ALA A 99 2.24 -8.03 -8.96
C ALA A 99 1.13 -8.65 -9.81
N VAL A 100 -0.10 -8.13 -9.71
CA VAL A 100 -1.22 -8.53 -10.56
C VAL A 100 -0.94 -8.17 -12.02
N ALA A 101 -0.39 -6.99 -12.30
CA ALA A 101 0.01 -6.64 -13.66
C ALA A 101 1.05 -7.59 -14.23
N ILE A 102 2.07 -8.00 -13.46
CA ILE A 102 3.00 -9.04 -13.90
C ILE A 102 2.25 -10.34 -14.18
N LEU A 103 1.35 -10.78 -13.31
CA LEU A 103 0.58 -12.02 -13.48
C LEU A 103 -0.23 -12.01 -14.79
N LEU A 104 -0.77 -10.85 -15.19
CA LEU A 104 -1.55 -10.71 -16.44
C LEU A 104 -0.70 -10.80 -17.72
N TYR A 105 0.58 -10.42 -17.67
CA TYR A 105 1.44 -10.33 -18.85
C TYR A 105 2.58 -11.37 -18.87
N ALA A 106 2.89 -12.01 -17.75
CA ALA A 106 3.92 -13.02 -17.67
C ALA A 106 3.38 -14.41 -18.01
N PRO A 107 4.16 -15.24 -18.73
CA PRO A 107 3.78 -16.62 -18.98
C PRO A 107 3.69 -17.40 -17.67
N LEU A 108 2.66 -18.23 -17.57
CA LEU A 108 2.48 -19.17 -16.47
C LEU A 108 3.11 -20.50 -16.85
N VAL A 109 4.12 -20.92 -16.09
CA VAL A 109 4.72 -22.24 -16.21
C VAL A 109 4.02 -23.15 -15.20
N CYS A 110 3.18 -24.04 -15.71
CA CYS A 110 2.43 -25.01 -14.93
C CYS A 110 3.09 -26.38 -15.05
N VAL A 111 3.79 -26.81 -14.00
CA VAL A 111 4.27 -28.20 -13.86
C VAL A 111 3.33 -28.92 -12.91
N ARG A 112 3.26 -30.26 -12.97
CA ARG A 112 2.24 -31.14 -12.32
C ARG A 112 1.73 -30.77 -10.91
N ARG A 113 2.44 -29.95 -10.12
CA ARG A 113 1.99 -29.36 -8.83
C ARG A 113 2.60 -27.97 -8.53
N ASP A 114 3.13 -27.28 -9.54
CA ASP A 114 3.82 -26.00 -9.36
C ASP A 114 3.31 -24.98 -10.38
N PHE A 115 2.97 -23.80 -9.89
CA PHE A 115 2.50 -22.67 -10.68
C PHE A 115 3.49 -21.53 -10.52
N GLN A 116 4.34 -21.36 -11.52
CA GLN A 116 5.34 -20.32 -11.51
C GLN A 116 4.98 -19.24 -12.52
N VAL A 117 4.92 -18.00 -12.02
CA VAL A 117 4.90 -16.82 -12.87
C VAL A 117 6.33 -16.64 -13.39
N ALA A 118 6.56 -16.99 -14.66
CA ALA A 118 7.85 -16.87 -15.31
C ALA A 118 8.10 -15.40 -15.69
N ASP A 119 8.35 -14.60 -14.66
CA ASP A 119 8.68 -13.20 -14.84
C ASP A 119 10.10 -13.02 -15.38
N THR A 120 10.26 -12.04 -16.25
CA THR A 120 11.55 -11.63 -16.78
C THR A 120 11.76 -10.17 -16.52
N ARG A 121 13.02 -9.72 -16.50
CA ARG A 121 13.33 -8.30 -16.35
C ARG A 121 12.62 -7.45 -17.42
N ALA A 122 12.57 -7.94 -18.66
CA ALA A 122 11.90 -7.26 -19.76
C ALA A 122 10.40 -7.03 -19.49
N ILE A 123 9.69 -8.01 -18.93
CA ILE A 123 8.28 -7.90 -18.56
C ILE A 123 8.11 -6.92 -17.40
N ARG A 124 8.90 -7.10 -16.33
CA ARG A 124 8.88 -6.26 -15.11
C ARG A 124 9.08 -4.77 -15.40
N THR A 125 9.93 -4.44 -16.37
CA THR A 125 10.21 -3.04 -16.75
C THR A 125 9.40 -2.57 -17.97
N SER A 126 8.50 -3.38 -18.49
CA SER A 126 7.70 -3.01 -19.67
C SER A 126 6.71 -1.90 -19.31
N ARG A 127 6.52 -0.95 -20.23
CA ARG A 127 5.54 0.14 -20.04
C ARG A 127 4.13 -0.39 -19.82
N ARG A 128 3.76 -1.50 -20.47
CA ARG A 128 2.45 -2.15 -20.32
C ARG A 128 2.24 -2.59 -18.87
N VAL A 129 3.18 -3.35 -18.30
CA VAL A 129 3.08 -3.80 -16.90
C VAL A 129 3.06 -2.63 -15.92
N LEU A 130 3.92 -1.62 -16.12
CA LEU A 130 3.98 -0.47 -15.21
C LEU A 130 2.68 0.37 -15.25
N LEU A 131 2.14 0.64 -16.44
CA LEU A 131 0.89 1.40 -16.60
C LEU A 131 -0.30 0.61 -16.06
N THR A 132 -0.38 -0.69 -16.36
CA THR A 132 -1.45 -1.54 -15.82
C THR A 132 -1.34 -1.66 -14.29
N GLY A 133 -0.13 -1.77 -13.74
CA GLY A 133 0.07 -1.83 -12.29
C GLY A 133 -0.35 -0.54 -11.59
N ALA A 134 0.00 0.62 -12.16
CA ALA A 134 -0.45 1.92 -11.66
C ALA A 134 -1.98 2.07 -11.76
N PHE A 135 -2.57 1.67 -12.88
CA PHE A 135 -4.02 1.68 -13.07
C PHE A 135 -4.75 0.77 -12.06
N LEU A 136 -4.26 -0.45 -11.85
CA LEU A 136 -4.82 -1.38 -10.86
C LEU A 136 -4.70 -0.85 -9.43
N THR A 137 -3.59 -0.17 -9.12
CA THR A 137 -3.42 0.50 -7.82
C THR A 137 -4.46 1.59 -7.62
N ALA A 138 -4.66 2.46 -8.61
CA ALA A 138 -5.70 3.49 -8.56
C ALA A 138 -7.12 2.90 -8.49
N LEU A 139 -7.37 1.76 -9.16
CA LEU A 139 -8.65 1.07 -9.07
C LEU A 139 -8.91 0.49 -7.68
N LEU A 140 -7.88 -0.09 -7.05
CA LEU A 140 -7.96 -0.56 -5.66
C LEU A 140 -8.32 0.59 -4.72
N ASP A 141 -7.61 1.71 -4.86
CA ASP A 141 -7.81 2.94 -4.06
C ASP A 141 -9.25 3.47 -4.22
N LEU A 142 -9.72 3.59 -5.46
CA LEU A 142 -11.08 4.02 -5.79
C LEU A 142 -12.17 3.15 -5.14
N VAL A 143 -11.90 1.87 -4.92
CA VAL A 143 -12.82 0.93 -4.27
C VAL A 143 -12.67 0.97 -2.75
N ILE A 144 -11.44 1.05 -2.24
CA ILE A 144 -11.14 0.99 -0.79
C ILE A 144 -11.56 2.28 -0.10
N ASP A 145 -11.32 3.44 -0.69
CA ASP A 145 -11.60 4.75 -0.06
C ASP A 145 -13.07 4.94 0.33
N PRO A 146 -14.06 4.69 -0.54
CA PRO A 146 -15.47 4.80 -0.14
C PRO A 146 -15.88 3.76 0.91
N LEU A 147 -15.19 2.62 0.98
CA LEU A 147 -15.46 1.57 1.96
C LEU A 147 -14.97 1.99 3.36
N THR A 148 -13.82 2.68 3.45
CA THR A 148 -13.27 3.12 4.74
C THR A 148 -14.17 4.16 5.43
N VAL A 149 -14.90 4.98 4.67
CA VAL A 149 -15.90 5.93 5.18
C VAL A 149 -17.14 5.23 5.78
N ARG A 150 -17.42 4.00 5.38
CA ARG A 150 -18.58 3.22 5.85
C ARG A 150 -18.30 2.39 7.10
N GLY A 151 -17.18 2.62 7.81
CA GLY A 151 -16.66 1.82 8.92
C GLY A 151 -17.70 1.11 9.81
N ASP A 152 -18.69 1.83 10.36
CA ASP A 152 -19.67 1.28 11.30
C ASP A 152 -20.74 0.35 10.66
N ARG A 153 -20.76 0.21 9.33
CA ARG A 153 -21.76 -0.57 8.57
C ARG A 153 -21.19 -1.85 7.96
N TRP A 154 -19.97 -2.22 8.33
CA TRP A 154 -19.29 -3.45 7.91
C TRP A 154 -19.01 -4.36 9.09
#